data_AF-A0A223KW63-F1
#
_entry.id   AF-A0A223KW63-F1
#
_cell.length_a   1.000
_cell.length_b   1.000
_cell.length_c   1.000
_cell.angle_alpha   90.00
_cell.angle_beta   90.00
_cell.angle_gamma   90.00
#
_symmetry.space_group_name_H-M   'P 1'
#
loop_
_entity.id
_entity.type
_entity.pdbx_description
1 polymer ?
#
loop_
_entity_poly.entity_id
_entity_poly.type
_entity_poly.pdbx_seq_one_letter_code
_entity_poly.pdbx_strand_id
1 'polypeptide(L)'
;MKKIDKAVADAYFKEKNRYIAIYLIIWFAVSYGIVLFAESLQFTMPGLNFPFHYFMGAQGSVLVFIILLFVNAKVSDKIDAKYGIDEKANEVLSAGKTLDH
;
A
#
# COMPACT_ATOMS: atom_id res chain seq x y z
N MET A 1 -14.78 28.71 -6.28
CA MET A 1 -14.49 27.27 -6.07
C MET A 1 -14.82 26.53 -7.35
N LYS A 2 -13.81 26.02 -8.08
CA LYS A 2 -14.03 25.17 -9.26
C LYS A 2 -14.69 23.89 -8.75
N LYS A 3 -15.98 23.69 -9.02
CA LYS A 3 -16.68 22.47 -8.60
C LYS A 3 -16.02 21.32 -9.35
N ILE A 4 -15.29 20.45 -8.65
CA ILE A 4 -14.80 19.22 -9.25
C ILE A 4 -16.05 18.47 -9.73
N ASP A 5 -16.03 18.10 -11.00
CA ASP A 5 -17.13 17.39 -11.62
C ASP A 5 -17.37 16.10 -10.83
N LYS A 6 -18.61 15.87 -10.35
CA LYS A 6 -18.93 14.73 -9.48
C LYS A 6 -18.50 13.41 -10.12
N ALA A 7 -18.63 13.30 -11.45
CA ALA A 7 -18.23 12.12 -12.19
C ALA A 7 -16.72 11.84 -12.10
N VAL A 8 -15.89 12.88 -12.07
CA VAL A 8 -14.43 12.76 -11.95
C VAL A 8 -14.03 12.37 -10.54
N ALA A 9 -14.70 12.94 -9.52
CA ALA A 9 -14.49 12.55 -8.13
C ALA A 9 -14.87 11.08 -7.88
N ASP A 10 -16.04 10.64 -8.38
CA ASP A 10 -16.49 9.26 -8.22
C ASP A 10 -15.55 8.25 -8.91
N ALA A 11 -15.03 8.58 -10.10
CA ALA A 11 -14.05 7.76 -10.80
C ALA A 11 -12.73 7.65 -10.03
N TYR A 12 -12.23 8.76 -9.48
CA TYR A 12 -11.05 8.79 -8.63
C TYR A 12 -11.20 7.89 -7.38
N PHE A 13 -12.31 8.02 -6.65
CA PHE A 13 -12.56 7.21 -5.46
C PHE A 13 -12.70 5.72 -5.79
N LYS A 14 -13.38 5.39 -6.89
CA LYS A 14 -13.51 4.01 -7.36
C LYS A 14 -12.15 3.40 -7.70
N GLU A 15 -11.27 4.15 -8.34
CA GLU A 15 -9.92 3.69 -8.69
C GLU A 15 -9.05 3.48 -7.44
N LYS A 16 -9.04 4.42 -6.48
CA LYS A 16 -8.34 4.22 -5.19
C LYS A 16 -8.87 3.02 -4.40
N ASN A 17 -10.19 2.85 -4.31
CA ASN A 17 -10.77 1.69 -3.62
C ASN A 17 -10.38 0.37 -4.28
N ARG A 18 -10.26 0.32 -5.61
CA ARG A 18 -9.79 -0.88 -6.30
C ARG A 18 -8.37 -1.25 -5.89
N TYR A 19 -7.48 -0.27 -5.76
CA TYR A 19 -6.12 -0.53 -5.30
C TYR A 19 -6.06 -0.96 -3.83
N ILE A 20 -6.86 -0.34 -2.95
CA ILE A 20 -6.99 -0.77 -1.55
C ILE A 20 -7.42 -2.24 -1.48
N ALA A 21 -8.43 -2.64 -2.27
CA ALA A 21 -8.87 -4.03 -2.34
C ALA A 21 -7.76 -4.98 -2.82
N ILE A 22 -6.98 -4.58 -3.83
CA ILE A 22 -5.82 -5.37 -4.30
C ILE A 22 -4.77 -5.52 -3.20
N TYR A 23 -4.45 -4.46 -2.45
CA TYR A 23 -3.49 -4.53 -1.35
C TYR A 23 -3.97 -5.44 -0.22
N LEU A 24 -5.26 -5.44 0.10
CA LEU A 24 -5.84 -6.37 1.06
C LEU A 24 -5.73 -7.82 0.61
N ILE A 25 -5.97 -8.09 -0.68
CA ILE A 25 -5.81 -9.43 -1.26
C ILE A 25 -4.35 -9.87 -1.20
N ILE A 26 -3.40 -9.02 -1.56
CA ILE A 26 -1.97 -9.36 -1.49
C ILE A 26 -1.54 -9.59 -0.03
N TRP A 27 -1.98 -8.73 0.89
CA TRP A 27 -1.72 -8.87 2.32
C TRP A 27 -2.26 -10.20 2.86
N PHE A 28 -3.48 -10.57 2.47
CA PHE A 28 -4.07 -11.87 2.82
C PHE A 28 -3.29 -13.03 2.20
N ALA A 29 -2.97 -12.96 0.90
CA ALA A 29 -2.21 -13.98 0.21
C ALA A 29 -0.82 -14.20 0.82
N VAL A 30 -0.15 -13.14 1.29
CA VAL A 30 1.14 -13.26 1.97
C VAL A 30 0.97 -13.83 3.38
N SER A 31 0.00 -13.33 4.15
CA SER A 31 -0.24 -13.80 5.52
C SER A 31 -0.58 -15.30 5.54
N TYR A 32 -1.40 -15.78 4.60
CA TYR A 32 -1.78 -17.19 4.50
C TYR A 32 -0.80 -18.02 3.67
N GLY A 33 -0.15 -17.44 2.67
CA GLY A 33 0.85 -18.11 1.84
C GLY A 33 2.06 -18.57 2.68
N ILE A 34 2.56 -17.71 3.57
CA ILE A 34 3.65 -18.08 4.49
C ILE A 34 3.27 -19.26 5.39
N VAL A 35 2.01 -19.35 5.80
CA VAL A 35 1.49 -20.44 6.66
C VAL A 35 1.34 -21.74 5.87
N LEU A 36 0.84 -21.69 4.63
CA LEU A 36 0.68 -22.87 3.77
C LEU A 36 2.03 -23.48 3.34
N PHE A 37 3.03 -22.63 3.08
CA PHE A 37 4.37 -23.09 2.72
C PHE A 37 5.24 -23.44 3.94
N ALA A 38 4.77 -23.20 5.17
CA ALA A 38 5.52 -23.50 6.40
C ALA A 38 5.92 -24.98 6.52
N GLU A 39 5.08 -25.89 6.02
CA GLU A 39 5.33 -27.33 6.04
C GLU A 39 6.40 -27.76 5.01
N SER A 40 6.43 -27.13 3.83
CA SER A 40 7.47 -27.35 2.81
C SER A 40 8.83 -26.74 3.15
N LEU A 41 8.85 -25.80 4.10
CA LEU A 41 10.04 -25.07 4.57
C LEU A 41 10.59 -25.65 5.89
N GLN A 42 10.47 -26.97 6.08
CA GLN A 42 11.23 -27.72 7.10
C GLN A 42 12.73 -27.82 6.77
N PHE A 43 13.29 -26.91 5.97
CA PHE A 43 14.74 -26.75 5.86
C PHE A 43 15.25 -26.04 7.12
N THR A 44 15.81 -26.83 8.03
CA THR A 44 16.59 -26.32 9.17
C THR A 44 17.68 -25.39 8.63
N MET A 45 17.66 -24.11 9.02
CA MET A 45 18.76 -23.20 8.71
C MET A 45 20.06 -23.78 9.27
N PRO A 46 21.12 -23.97 8.44
CA PRO A 46 22.39 -24.48 8.92
C PRO A 46 23.01 -23.41 9.84
N GLY A 47 22.91 -23.62 11.15
CA GLY A 47 23.50 -22.75 12.18
C GLY A 47 22.58 -22.37 13.35
N LEU A 48 21.25 -22.45 13.22
CA LEU A 48 20.33 -21.95 14.26
C LEU A 48 19.33 -22.97 14.82
N ASN A 49 19.22 -24.17 14.25
CA ASN A 49 18.28 -25.21 14.70
C ASN A 49 16.83 -24.70 14.96
N PHE A 50 16.46 -23.58 14.33
CA PHE A 50 15.20 -22.89 14.51
C PHE A 50 14.44 -22.95 13.19
N PRO A 51 13.12 -23.19 13.20
CA PRO A 51 12.40 -23.37 11.95
C PRO A 51 12.24 -22.01 11.24
N PHE A 52 12.71 -21.92 10.00
CA PHE A 52 12.75 -20.68 9.22
C PHE A 52 11.35 -20.05 9.02
N HIS A 53 10.29 -20.87 9.02
CA HIS A 53 8.91 -20.41 8.95
C HIS A 53 8.50 -19.51 10.14
N TYR A 54 9.10 -19.67 11.32
CA TYR A 54 8.84 -18.76 12.46
C TYR A 54 9.40 -17.35 12.19
N PHE A 55 10.57 -17.24 11.56
CA PHE A 55 11.15 -15.95 11.19
C PHE A 55 10.34 -15.26 10.07
N MET A 56 9.90 -16.04 9.07
CA MET A 56 9.01 -15.52 8.03
C MET A 56 7.64 -15.11 8.59
N GLY A 57 7.09 -15.83 9.57
CA GLY A 57 5.85 -15.43 10.25
C GLY A 57 6.00 -14.11 11.04
N ALA A 58 7.15 -13.92 11.69
CA ALA A 58 7.40 -12.75 12.54
C ALA A 58 7.75 -11.47 11.77
N GLN A 59 8.61 -11.53 10.74
CA GLN A 59 9.06 -10.35 9.99
C GLN A 59 8.56 -10.32 8.53
N GLY A 60 8.12 -11.44 7.97
CA GLY A 60 7.69 -11.51 6.58
C GLY A 60 6.44 -10.68 6.30
N SER A 61 5.48 -10.65 7.22
CA SER A 61 4.29 -9.81 7.10
C SER A 61 4.63 -8.31 7.11
N VAL A 62 5.57 -7.90 7.98
CA VAL A 62 6.02 -6.51 8.10
C VAL A 62 6.80 -6.06 6.86
N LEU A 63 7.70 -6.90 6.34
CA LEU A 63 8.44 -6.60 5.10
C LEU A 63 7.52 -6.42 3.90
N VAL A 64 6.55 -7.32 3.73
CA VAL A 64 5.55 -7.19 2.67
C VAL A 64 4.68 -5.95 2.86
N PHE A 65 4.30 -5.63 4.10
CA PHE A 65 3.55 -4.42 4.40
C PHE A 65 4.31 -3.16 3.97
N ILE A 66 5.61 -3.06 4.27
CA ILE A 66 6.45 -1.94 3.84
C ILE A 66 6.53 -1.85 2.31
N ILE A 67 6.73 -2.97 1.62
CA ILE A 67 6.75 -3.00 0.15
C ILE A 67 5.42 -2.52 -0.43
N LEU A 68 4.29 -2.98 0.13
CA LEU A 68 2.96 -2.54 -0.27
C LEU A 68 2.77 -1.03 -0.08
N LEU A 69 3.32 -0.43 0.98
CA LEU A 69 3.27 1.02 1.17
C LEU A 69 4.04 1.78 0.08
N PHE A 70 5.24 1.35 -0.27
CA PHE A 70 6.02 1.98 -1.35
C PHE A 70 5.32 1.86 -2.71
N VAL A 71 4.74 0.70 -3.01
CA VAL A 71 3.96 0.48 -4.23
C VAL A 71 2.71 1.35 -4.22
N ASN A 72 2.02 1.44 -3.09
CA ASN A 72 0.84 2.29 -2.91
C ASN A 72 1.15 3.76 -3.16
N ALA A 73 2.25 4.28 -2.62
CA ALA A 73 2.68 5.65 -2.85
C ALA A 73 2.91 5.92 -4.35
N LYS A 74 3.69 5.07 -5.01
CA LYS A 74 3.95 5.17 -6.46
C LYS A 74 2.68 5.09 -7.32
N VAL A 75 1.72 4.27 -6.91
CA VAL A 75 0.44 4.12 -7.60
C VAL A 75 -0.46 5.32 -7.35
N SER A 76 -0.50 5.85 -6.13
CA SER A 76 -1.27 7.06 -5.81
C SER A 76 -0.78 8.24 -6.64
N ASP A 77 0.53 8.48 -6.71
CA ASP A 77 1.11 9.53 -7.56
C ASP A 77 0.66 9.40 -9.03
N LYS A 78 0.56 8.16 -9.55
CA LYS A 78 0.07 7.91 -10.91
C LYS A 78 -1.42 8.18 -11.07
N ILE A 79 -2.24 7.85 -10.07
CA ILE A 79 -3.68 8.13 -10.08
C ILE A 79 -3.89 9.64 -10.00
N ASP A 80 -3.24 10.32 -9.07
CA ASP A 80 -3.35 11.77 -8.90
C ASP A 80 -2.94 12.51 -10.19
N ALA A 81 -1.84 12.09 -10.84
CA ALA A 81 -1.44 12.60 -12.15
C ALA A 81 -2.49 12.33 -13.26
N LYS A 82 -3.11 11.14 -13.28
CA LYS A 82 -4.14 10.76 -14.26
C LYS A 82 -5.42 11.58 -14.14
N TYR A 83 -5.79 11.96 -12.91
CA TYR A 83 -6.95 12.80 -12.65
C TYR A 83 -6.62 14.31 -12.63
N GLY A 84 -5.38 14.69 -12.97
CA GLY A 84 -4.96 16.09 -13.05
C GLY A 84 -4.94 16.80 -11.70
N ILE A 85 -4.80 16.04 -10.61
CA ILE A 85 -4.62 16.58 -9.26
C ILE A 85 -3.17 17.04 -9.18
N ASP A 86 -2.95 18.34 -9.34
CA ASP A 86 -1.65 18.94 -9.17
C ASP A 86 -1.35 19.06 -7.67
N GLU A 87 -0.60 18.09 -7.15
CA GLU A 87 -0.16 18.02 -5.76
C GLU A 87 0.45 19.35 -5.29
N LYS A 88 1.27 19.97 -6.14
CA LYS A 88 1.98 21.21 -5.84
C LYS A 88 1.02 22.38 -5.68
N ALA A 89 0.00 22.48 -6.53
CA ALA A 89 -1.03 23.51 -6.38
C ALA A 89 -1.83 23.36 -5.07
N ASN A 90 -2.14 22.13 -4.66
CA ASN A 90 -2.86 21.86 -3.40
C ASN A 90 -1.99 22.05 -2.15
N GLU A 91 -0.69 21.77 -2.24
CA GLU A 91 0.27 22.00 -1.16
C GLU A 91 0.46 23.51 -0.91
N VAL A 92 0.58 24.31 -1.98
CA VAL A 92 0.66 25.78 -1.88
C VAL A 92 -0.63 26.38 -1.32
N LEU A 93 -1.80 25.87 -1.72
CA LEU A 93 -3.10 26.30 -1.20
C LEU A 93 -3.29 25.91 0.29
N SER A 94 -2.80 24.76 0.72
CA SER A 94 -2.87 24.30 2.12
C SER A 94 -1.89 25.08 3.02
N ALA A 95 -0.67 25.34 2.54
CA ALA A 95 0.33 26.12 3.28
C ALA A 95 -0.10 27.60 3.45
N GLY A 96 -0.73 28.19 2.43
CA GLY A 96 -1.30 29.54 2.54
C GLY A 96 -2.40 29.62 3.61
N LYS A 97 -3.27 28.61 3.69
CA LYS A 97 -4.37 28.57 4.68
C LYS A 97 -3.89 28.41 6.13
N THR A 98 -2.71 27.83 6.36
CA THR A 98 -2.12 27.72 7.70
C THR A 98 -1.43 29.00 8.19
N LEU A 99 -1.21 29.98 7.31
CA LEU A 99 -0.60 31.28 7.65
C LEU A 99 -1.65 32.38 7.91
N ASP A 100 -2.90 32.15 7.50
CA ASP A 100 -4.05 33.06 7.67
C ASP A 100 -4.92 32.74 8.91
N HIS A 101 -4.41 31.94 9.86
CA HIS A 101 -5.06 31.62 11.14
C HIS A 101 -4.41 32.36 12.31
#